data_AF-A0A957P3V1-F1
#
_entry.id   AF-A0A957P3V1-F1
#
_cell.length_a   1.000
_cell.length_b   1.000
_cell.length_c   1.000
_cell.angle_alpha   90.00
_cell.angle_beta   90.00
_cell.angle_gamma   90.00
#
_symmetry.space_group_name_H-M   'P 1'
#
loop_
_entity.id
_entity.type
_entity.pdbx_description
1 polymer ?
#
loop_
_entity_poly.entity_id
_entity_poly.type
_entity_poly.pdbx_seq_one_letter_code
_entity_poly.pdbx_strand_id
1 'polypeptide(L)'
;ASGKTLLGADDKAGVAIAMTMAAELLAHPEIPHGKVRLCFTVDEEIGRGVTHLQLDDLQADVAYTLDGADAGEIIYETFSADKAVVNITGVSTHPGDAKDKLV
;
A
#
# COMPACT_ATOMS: atom_id res chain seq x y z
N ALA A 1 6.32 24.00 -10.90
CA ALA A 1 5.53 22.93 -11.53
C ALA A 1 4.19 23.50 -12.01
N SER A 2 3.59 22.95 -13.07
CA SER A 2 2.33 23.46 -13.65
C SER A 2 1.07 23.12 -12.85
N GLY A 3 1.17 22.22 -11.87
CA GLY A 3 0.08 21.79 -10.99
C GLY A 3 -1.00 20.92 -11.67
N LYS A 4 -0.79 20.51 -12.92
CA LYS A 4 -1.82 19.80 -13.72
C LYS A 4 -1.86 18.29 -13.53
N THR A 5 -0.89 17.72 -12.83
CA THR A 5 -0.73 16.28 -12.62
C THR A 5 -0.22 16.00 -11.21
N LEU A 6 -0.31 14.75 -10.78
CA LEU A 6 0.47 14.25 -9.65
C LEU A 6 1.97 14.27 -10.01
N LEU A 7 2.80 14.32 -8.97
CA LEU A 7 4.24 14.15 -9.11
C LEU A 7 4.63 12.67 -9.26
N GLY A 8 3.91 11.78 -8.56
CA GLY A 8 4.23 10.36 -8.45
C GLY A 8 5.43 10.09 -7.55
N ALA A 9 5.65 10.93 -6.53
CA ALA A 9 6.64 10.67 -5.49
C ALA A 9 6.28 9.37 -4.74
N ASP A 10 5.00 9.20 -4.45
CA ASP A 10 4.37 7.94 -4.09
C ASP A 10 4.24 7.05 -5.36
N ASP A 11 4.99 5.95 -5.52
CA ASP A 11 6.19 5.56 -4.75
C ASP A 11 7.49 5.58 -5.61
N LYS A 12 7.57 6.47 -6.60
CA LYS A 12 8.80 6.58 -7.41
C LYS A 12 9.97 7.19 -6.64
N ALA A 13 9.69 7.89 -5.54
CA ALA A 13 10.73 8.36 -4.62
C ALA A 13 11.37 7.18 -3.89
N GLY A 14 10.61 6.24 -3.33
CA GLY A 14 11.12 5.01 -2.73
C GLY A 14 11.95 4.19 -3.71
N VAL A 15 11.46 4.02 -4.94
CA VAL A 15 12.22 3.36 -6.03
C VAL A 15 13.55 4.07 -6.31
N ALA A 16 13.54 5.40 -6.43
CA ALA A 16 14.77 6.16 -6.69
C ALA A 16 15.78 6.03 -5.54
N ILE A 17 15.32 6.05 -4.28
CA ILE A 17 16.16 5.86 -3.10
C ILE A 17 16.77 4.45 -3.08
N ALA A 18 15.97 3.41 -3.30
CA ALA A 18 16.42 2.02 -3.33
C ALA A 18 17.49 1.78 -4.42
N MET A 19 17.28 2.33 -5.61
CA MET A 19 18.24 2.21 -6.71
C MET A 19 19.52 3.01 -6.46
N THR A 20 19.41 4.18 -5.81
CA THR A 20 20.58 4.98 -5.41
C THR A 20 21.41 4.24 -4.36
N MET A 21 20.77 3.64 -3.36
CA MET A 21 21.44 2.81 -2.36
C MET A 21 22.15 1.62 -3.01
N ALA A 22 21.50 0.91 -3.94
CA ALA A 22 22.11 -0.21 -4.64
C ALA A 22 23.34 0.22 -5.46
N ALA A 23 23.25 1.36 -6.15
CA ALA A 23 24.38 1.91 -6.90
C ALA A 23 25.55 2.27 -5.97
N GLU A 24 25.28 2.90 -4.82
CA GLU A 24 26.29 3.26 -3.83
C GLU A 24 27.02 2.03 -3.28
N LEU A 25 26.28 1.01 -2.81
CA LEU A 25 26.86 -0.21 -2.25
C LEU A 25 27.68 -0.99 -3.29
N LEU A 26 27.25 -0.99 -4.55
CA LEU A 26 28.00 -1.64 -5.64
C LEU A 26 29.28 -0.88 -6.01
N ALA A 27 29.26 0.45 -5.94
CA ALA A 27 30.42 1.29 -6.23
C ALA A 27 31.45 1.30 -5.08
N HIS A 28 30.98 1.07 -3.86
CA HIS A 28 31.76 1.16 -2.62
C HIS A 28 31.80 -0.18 -1.86
N PRO A 29 32.53 -1.21 -2.37
CA PRO A 29 32.61 -2.52 -1.75
C PRO A 29 33.28 -2.52 -0.35
N GLU A 30 33.93 -1.42 0.03
CA GLU A 30 34.45 -1.18 1.37
C GLU A 30 33.36 -0.98 2.42
N ILE A 31 32.13 -0.61 2.02
CA ILE A 31 30.99 -0.48 2.92
C ILE A 31 30.51 -1.90 3.26
N PRO A 32 30.68 -2.38 4.50
CA PRO A 32 30.29 -3.74 4.86
C PRO A 32 28.77 -3.85 4.84
N HIS A 33 28.23 -4.78 4.06
CA HIS A 33 26.80 -5.07 4.05
C HIS A 33 26.52 -6.56 3.85
N GLY A 34 25.38 -7.01 4.37
CA GLY A 34 24.86 -8.34 4.08
C GLY A 34 24.24 -8.41 2.68
N LYS A 35 23.56 -9.52 2.39
CA LYS A 35 22.79 -9.64 1.14
C LYS A 35 21.58 -8.69 1.19
N VAL A 36 21.53 -7.71 0.30
CA VAL A 36 20.38 -6.83 0.13
C VAL A 36 19.52 -7.34 -1.02
N ARG A 37 18.20 -7.32 -0.85
CA ARG A 37 17.21 -7.75 -1.83
C ARG A 37 16.29 -6.58 -2.13
N LEU A 38 16.02 -6.35 -3.41
CA LEU A 38 15.07 -5.33 -3.86
C LEU A 38 13.86 -6.02 -4.47
N CYS A 39 12.67 -5.57 -4.09
CA CYS A 39 11.39 -6.01 -4.65
C CYS A 39 10.61 -4.77 -5.09
N PHE A 40 10.11 -4.78 -6.32
CA PHE A 40 9.26 -3.73 -6.85
C PHE A 40 7.90 -4.35 -7.17
N THR A 41 6.89 -3.98 -6.39
CA THR A 41 5.52 -4.46 -6.56
C THR A 41 4.75 -3.62 -7.56
N VAL A 42 3.65 -4.18 -8.07
CA VAL A 42 2.71 -3.50 -8.98
C VAL A 42 1.35 -3.42 -8.32
N ASP A 43 0.50 -2.49 -8.73
CA ASP A 43 -0.91 -2.40 -8.30
C ASP A 43 -1.10 -2.26 -6.77
N GLU A 44 -0.16 -1.61 -6.06
CA GLU A 44 -0.29 -1.28 -4.62
C GLU A 44 -1.56 -0.44 -4.39
N GLU A 45 -1.70 0.66 -5.13
CA GLU A 45 -2.75 1.68 -5.01
C GLU A 45 -4.19 1.17 -5.22
N ILE A 46 -4.33 -0.06 -5.72
CA ILE A 46 -5.63 -0.75 -5.89
C ILE A 46 -5.76 -1.98 -4.98
N GLY A 47 -4.91 -2.10 -3.97
CA GLY A 47 -4.90 -3.13 -2.95
C GLY A 47 -4.41 -4.49 -3.43
N ARG A 48 -3.58 -4.53 -4.48
CA ARG A 48 -3.12 -5.79 -5.09
C ARG A 48 -1.60 -6.01 -5.04
N GLY A 49 -0.85 -5.05 -4.49
CA GLY A 49 0.62 -5.04 -4.36
C GLY A 49 1.26 -6.38 -4.03
N VAL A 50 0.67 -7.11 -3.08
CA VAL A 50 1.22 -8.36 -2.55
C VAL A 50 0.46 -9.62 -2.97
N THR A 51 -0.58 -9.49 -3.80
CA THR A 51 -1.48 -10.62 -4.15
C THR A 51 -0.74 -11.78 -4.82
N HIS A 52 0.31 -11.47 -5.59
CA HIS A 52 1.10 -12.45 -6.33
C HIS A 52 2.53 -12.61 -5.80
N LEU A 53 2.87 -11.91 -4.72
CA LEU A 53 4.20 -11.97 -4.12
C LEU A 53 4.32 -13.22 -3.24
N GLN A 54 5.22 -14.12 -3.60
CA GLN A 54 5.60 -15.23 -2.72
C GLN A 54 6.74 -14.75 -1.81
N LEU A 55 6.49 -14.67 -0.51
CA LEU A 55 7.47 -14.13 0.45
C LEU A 55 8.78 -14.96 0.46
N ASP A 56 8.69 -16.26 0.24
CA ASP A 56 9.84 -17.17 0.18
C ASP A 56 10.79 -16.83 -0.99
N ASP A 57 10.29 -16.22 -2.08
CA ASP A 57 11.12 -15.80 -3.22
C ASP A 57 12.06 -14.66 -2.84
N LEU A 58 11.70 -13.85 -1.84
CA LEU A 58 12.52 -12.73 -1.36
C LEU A 58 13.76 -13.23 -0.62
N GLN A 59 13.67 -14.38 0.07
CA GLN A 59 14.76 -14.95 0.88
C GLN A 59 15.37 -13.91 1.83
N ALA A 60 14.51 -13.23 2.60
CA ALA A 60 14.87 -12.20 3.56
C ALA A 60 14.13 -12.42 4.88
N ASP A 61 14.81 -12.18 6.01
CA ASP A 61 14.22 -12.33 7.34
C ASP A 61 13.26 -11.17 7.68
N VAL A 62 13.56 -9.98 7.15
CA VAL A 62 12.78 -8.75 7.32
C VAL A 62 12.82 -7.91 6.03
N ALA A 63 11.83 -7.04 5.86
CA ALA A 63 11.77 -6.09 4.77
C ALA A 63 11.23 -4.73 5.26
N TYR A 64 11.55 -3.67 4.53
CA TYR A 64 11.05 -2.32 4.74
C TYR A 64 10.48 -1.81 3.42
N THR A 65 9.27 -1.27 3.44
CA THR A 65 8.73 -0.50 2.30
C THR A 65 9.25 0.93 2.40
N LEU A 66 9.75 1.47 1.28
CA LEU A 66 10.19 2.87 1.21
C LEU A 66 9.06 3.78 0.72
N ASP A 67 7.88 3.59 1.31
CA ASP A 67 6.60 4.18 0.88
C ASP A 67 6.02 5.06 1.99
N GLY A 68 6.91 5.80 2.66
CA GLY A 68 6.57 6.72 3.75
C GLY A 68 6.43 8.16 3.26
N ALA A 69 5.97 9.05 4.13
CA ALA A 69 5.77 10.45 3.77
C ALA A 69 6.96 11.32 4.19
N ASP A 70 7.28 11.32 5.48
CA ASP A 70 8.24 12.25 6.07
C ASP A 70 9.58 11.57 6.41
N ALA A 71 10.67 12.33 6.30
CA ALA A 71 11.99 11.84 6.67
C ALA A 71 12.05 11.51 8.17
N GLY A 72 12.49 10.29 8.50
CA GLY A 72 12.59 9.80 9.88
C GLY A 72 11.32 9.10 10.38
N GLU A 73 10.28 9.02 9.56
CA GLU A 73 9.08 8.25 9.86
C GLU A 73 9.38 6.74 9.87
N ILE A 74 8.86 6.04 10.89
CA ILE A 74 8.86 4.57 10.97
C ILE A 74 7.46 4.14 11.37
N ILE A 75 6.77 3.47 10.46
CA ILE A 75 5.44 2.91 10.68
C ILE A 75 5.59 1.40 10.85
N TYR A 76 5.20 0.90 12.02
CA TYR A 76 5.25 -0.54 12.34
C TYR A 76 3.93 -1.07 12.93
N GLU A 77 2.93 -0.21 13.08
CA GLU A 77 1.59 -0.56 13.56
C GLU A 77 0.56 -0.25 12.46
N THR A 78 -0.51 -1.05 12.37
CA THR A 78 -1.58 -0.88 11.39
C THR A 78 -2.94 -1.22 11.99
N PHE A 79 -4.02 -0.82 11.31
CA PHE A 79 -5.38 -1.18 11.70
C PHE A 79 -5.69 -2.65 11.38
N SER A 80 -6.57 -3.25 12.20
CA SER A 80 -7.36 -4.40 11.75
C SER A 80 -8.57 -3.88 10.97
N ALA A 81 -8.80 -4.37 9.76
CA ALA A 81 -9.85 -3.87 8.87
C ALA A 81 -10.79 -4.98 8.42
N ASP A 82 -12.09 -4.77 8.61
CA ASP A 82 -13.17 -5.67 8.17
C ASP A 82 -14.24 -4.87 7.43
N LYS A 83 -14.84 -5.48 6.39
CA LYS A 83 -15.92 -4.88 5.60
C LYS A 83 -17.27 -5.51 5.95
N ALA A 84 -18.22 -4.69 6.39
CA ALA A 84 -19.63 -5.09 6.54
C ALA A 84 -20.49 -4.50 5.41
N VAL A 85 -21.42 -5.31 4.90
CA VAL A 85 -22.45 -4.86 3.94
C VAL A 85 -23.81 -5.09 4.58
N VAL A 86 -24.55 -4.01 4.83
CA VAL A 86 -25.90 -4.07 5.40
C VAL A 86 -26.90 -3.74 4.29
N ASN A 87 -27.72 -4.73 3.92
CA ASN A 87 -28.79 -4.55 2.95
C ASN A 87 -30.13 -4.50 3.70
N ILE A 88 -30.86 -3.40 3.54
CA ILE A 88 -32.19 -3.22 4.13
C ILE A 88 -33.23 -3.30 3.01
N THR A 89 -34.12 -4.29 3.09
CA THR A 89 -35.27 -4.40 2.20
C THR A 89 -36.51 -3.96 2.94
N GLY A 90 -37.07 -2.82 2.54
CA GLY A 90 -38.36 -2.33 3.04
C GLY A 90 -39.53 -2.84 2.21
N VAL A 91 -40.74 -2.41 2.61
CA VAL A 91 -41.97 -2.62 1.85
C VAL A 91 -42.39 -1.30 1.20
N SER A 92 -42.61 -1.28 -0.11
CA SER A 92 -43.11 -0.09 -0.82
C SER A 92 -44.63 -0.05 -0.76
N THR A 93 -45.20 1.10 -0.39
CA THR A 93 -46.64 1.34 -0.37
C THR A 93 -46.95 2.82 -0.57
N HIS A 94 -48.17 3.15 -0.98
CA HIS A 94 -48.64 4.54 -1.01
C HIS A 94 -48.52 5.18 0.39
N PRO A 95 -47.96 6.40 0.54
CA PRO A 95 -47.73 7.00 1.86
C PRO A 95 -48.99 7.16 2.70
N GLY A 96 -50.13 7.43 2.06
CA GLY A 96 -51.43 7.55 2.74
C GLY A 96 -51.94 6.26 3.38
N ASP A 97 -51.47 5.11 2.92
CA ASP A 97 -51.90 3.78 3.40
C ASP A 97 -50.80 3.06 4.20
N ALA A 98 -49.74 3.77 4.59
CA ALA A 98 -48.53 3.15 5.14
C ALA A 98 -48.70 2.65 6.59
N LYS A 99 -49.71 3.15 7.31
CA LYS A 99 -50.00 2.72 8.69
C LYS A 99 -50.33 1.22 8.70
N ASP A 100 -49.68 0.48 9.59
CA ASP A 100 -49.81 -0.98 9.76
C ASP A 100 -49.38 -1.81 8.52
N LYS A 101 -48.65 -1.22 7.56
CA LYS A 101 -48.06 -1.93 6.38
C LYS A 101 -46.54 -2.07 6.42
N LEU A 102 -45.90 -1.58 7.48
CA LEU A 102 -44.49 -1.83 7.77
C LEU A 102 -44.36 -3.17 8.50
N VAL A 103 -43.36 -3.98 8.16
CA VAL A 103 -42.95 -5.17 8.94
C VAL A 103 -42.16 -4.76 10.16
#